data_AF-A0A9X0CPM4-F1
#
_entry.id   AF-A0A9X0CPM4-F1
#
_cell.length_a   1.000
_cell.length_b   1.000
_cell.length_c   1.000
_cell.angle_alpha   90.00
_cell.angle_beta   90.00
_cell.angle_gamma   90.00
#
_symmetry.space_group_name_H-M   'P 1'
#
loop_
_entity.id
_entity.type
_entity.pdbx_description
1 polymer ?
#
loop_
_entity_poly.entity_id
_entity_poly.type
_entity_poly.pdbx_seq_one_letter_code
_entity_poly.pdbx_strand_id
1 'polypeptide(L)'
;MAKITVLQIAMCLLALYLRCDRACGYTWKECTWRHEDPKDEGIIWEVLNPLEHQTISNMSDNNETFASFYSALYVFSHSTENKPDFQKSIDEIKGWVNEQRTKGDEEAINKVGGALKTTVNALHEFKSGDPYDLTCGTLDIISSVAVVAGGPHGVAFSALCSIAGAIVSANKPAKPSVVEQLAKVVHSALNDFHNKLQGAQLSGLKGRVQRQQNQLREMKQKQELDDPNVWNDYDQFLGELLLRVASSLPFKYEKNLEKDADMADFVRAVATYCNAYTCFMALLTAAKGKFQEFDKSSDEVRTIDQFINHQKMIVKETLAFLSDKKYLKFNGRLPSERGKLTKILLLTRNPKAKQLVESVRGSLGLTKMADSDEVEEAVEKVSRQSVKSKLHAIPETIFSRATAAIFINETDFPMRIVSGTVGWPTGNLEFRKDVKPHSYHDLDIWSVTGTFSTGGYIKIVYGGELSSDPATDDPNEGDVGVIEFALSCPYAGSVKINIEDKSDTGRTQGKDAYDNMTKNEEKRLYWKRGKVHYMARADIIRIHQLPDIKRNLIPLPYVSRGEGTWFFTVQDFDPDQDLIEKEK
;
A
#
# COMPACT_ATOMS: atom_id res chain seq x y z
N MET A 1 14.73 43.70 22.45
CA MET A 1 16.10 43.31 22.86
C MET A 1 16.17 42.15 23.86
N ALA A 2 15.20 41.95 24.77
CA ALA A 2 15.26 40.84 25.75
C ALA A 2 15.15 39.40 25.17
N LYS A 3 14.64 39.21 23.95
CA LYS A 3 14.52 37.86 23.33
C LYS A 3 15.83 37.31 22.74
N ILE A 4 16.80 38.19 22.43
CA ILE A 4 18.10 37.76 21.87
C ILE A 4 19.05 37.34 23.00
N THR A 5 18.96 37.97 24.16
CA THR A 5 19.77 37.65 25.34
C THR A 5 19.45 36.25 25.90
N VAL A 6 18.18 35.83 25.88
CA VAL A 6 17.77 34.49 26.33
C VAL A 6 18.27 33.39 25.39
N LEU A 7 18.28 33.65 24.08
CA LEU A 7 18.80 32.70 23.10
C LEU A 7 20.34 32.57 23.19
N GLN A 8 21.04 33.66 23.47
CA GLN A 8 22.48 33.65 23.68
C GLN A 8 22.88 32.98 25.00
N ILE A 9 22.11 33.15 26.08
CA ILE A 9 22.34 32.44 27.35
C ILE A 9 22.06 30.94 27.18
N ALA A 10 21.01 30.55 26.44
CA ALA A 10 20.69 29.15 26.16
C ALA A 10 21.78 28.47 25.30
N MET A 11 22.32 29.17 24.29
CA MET A 11 23.42 28.62 23.48
C MET A 11 24.76 28.57 24.25
N CYS A 12 25.03 29.53 25.15
CA CYS A 12 26.19 29.46 26.03
C CYS A 12 26.10 28.31 27.05
N LEU A 13 24.90 28.02 27.56
CA LEU A 13 24.67 26.87 28.46
C LEU A 13 24.76 25.54 27.71
N LEU A 14 24.27 25.45 26.47
CA LEU A 14 24.41 24.26 25.64
C LEU A 14 25.87 23.99 25.25
N ALA A 15 26.63 25.06 24.97
CA ALA A 15 28.06 24.97 24.66
C ALA A 15 28.92 24.62 25.90
N LEU A 16 28.51 25.03 27.12
CA LEU A 16 29.15 24.61 28.37
C LEU A 16 28.79 23.16 28.73
N TYR A 17 27.56 22.72 28.46
CA TYR A 17 27.12 21.35 28.68
C TYR A 17 27.87 20.36 27.75
N LEU A 18 28.06 20.73 26.48
CA LEU A 18 28.81 19.91 25.50
C LEU A 18 30.34 19.97 25.69
N ARG A 19 30.88 20.93 26.46
CA ARG A 19 32.32 21.01 26.79
C ARG A 19 32.69 20.28 28.08
N CYS A 20 31.76 20.07 29.01
CA CYS A 20 32.02 19.31 30.23
C CYS A 20 32.06 17.79 30.01
N ASP A 21 31.50 17.28 28.92
CA ASP A 21 31.42 15.83 28.66
C ASP A 21 32.68 15.24 28.00
N ARG A 22 33.75 16.05 27.83
CA ARG A 22 35.01 15.62 27.19
C ARG A 22 36.28 15.79 28.03
N ALA A 23 36.17 16.04 29.34
CA ALA A 23 37.35 16.11 30.20
C ALA A 23 37.11 15.54 31.60
N CYS A 24 37.96 14.56 31.97
CA CYS A 24 38.14 13.92 33.28
C CYS A 24 37.11 12.81 33.60
N GLY A 25 37.48 11.57 33.94
CA GLY A 25 38.68 11.08 34.62
C GLY A 25 38.38 10.82 36.10
N TYR A 26 37.82 9.63 36.39
CA TYR A 26 37.70 8.89 37.66
C TYR A 26 37.58 9.58 39.05
N THR A 27 36.64 9.00 39.83
CA THR A 27 36.53 8.81 41.31
C THR A 27 35.89 9.88 42.21
N TRP A 28 34.86 9.48 42.96
CA TRP A 28 34.67 9.47 44.44
C TRP A 28 33.16 9.26 44.75
N LYS A 29 32.73 8.13 45.34
CA LYS A 29 32.56 7.79 46.79
C LYS A 29 31.36 8.47 47.50
N GLU A 30 30.42 7.61 47.92
CA GLU A 30 29.37 7.69 48.96
C GLU A 30 28.66 9.01 49.26
N CYS A 31 27.34 9.04 48.99
CA CYS A 31 26.36 9.71 49.86
C CYS A 31 25.05 8.90 49.89
N THR A 32 24.79 8.30 51.04
CA THR A 32 23.52 7.72 51.51
C THR A 32 22.39 8.75 51.48
N TRP A 33 21.17 8.41 51.03
CA TRP A 33 19.90 8.87 51.62
C TRP A 33 18.75 7.88 51.32
N ARG A 34 17.73 7.99 52.17
CA ARG A 34 16.75 6.99 52.61
C ARG A 34 15.62 6.67 51.61
N HIS A 35 15.08 5.47 51.78
CA HIS A 35 13.76 5.02 51.36
C HIS A 35 12.65 6.04 51.66
N GLU A 36 11.80 6.32 50.66
CA GLU A 36 10.35 6.55 50.78
C GLU A 36 9.74 6.71 49.36
N ASP A 37 9.28 5.61 48.75
CA ASP A 37 8.00 5.40 48.00
C ASP A 37 8.08 4.12 47.13
N PRO A 38 7.16 3.12 47.22
CA PRO A 38 7.29 1.83 46.54
C PRO A 38 6.48 1.71 45.23
N LYS A 39 6.41 2.75 44.38
CA LYS A 39 5.51 2.73 43.19
C LYS A 39 6.10 3.11 41.84
N ASP A 40 7.42 3.23 41.70
CA ASP A 40 8.07 3.36 40.39
C ASP A 40 9.32 2.48 40.34
N GLU A 41 9.16 1.19 40.00
CA GLU A 41 10.29 0.37 39.53
C GLU A 41 10.50 0.60 38.03
N GLY A 42 10.96 1.81 37.70
CA GLY A 42 11.68 2.05 36.47
C GLY A 42 13.06 1.41 36.59
N ILE A 43 13.21 0.17 36.11
CA ILE A 43 14.53 -0.47 36.00
C ILE A 43 15.30 0.28 34.91
N ILE A 44 16.17 1.19 35.33
CA ILE A 44 17.27 1.73 34.55
C ILE A 44 18.21 0.56 34.28
N TRP A 45 18.38 0.21 33.01
CA TRP A 45 19.45 -0.71 32.57
C TRP A 45 20.78 0.02 32.71
N GLU A 46 21.35 -0.02 33.91
CA GLU A 46 22.80 0.07 34.03
C GLU A 46 23.36 -1.23 33.46
N VAL A 47 24.32 -1.11 32.53
CA VAL A 47 25.16 -2.24 32.12
C VAL A 47 25.71 -2.84 33.41
N LEU A 48 25.22 -4.02 33.78
CA LEU A 48 25.69 -4.75 34.96
C LEU A 48 27.19 -4.97 34.77
N ASN A 49 27.98 -4.16 35.47
CA ASN A 49 29.37 -4.50 35.76
C ASN A 49 29.36 -5.85 36.49
N PRO A 50 30.22 -6.81 36.11
CA PRO A 50 30.23 -8.14 36.68
C PRO A 50 30.75 -8.05 38.12
N LEU A 51 29.85 -8.02 39.10
CA LEU A 51 30.23 -8.13 40.50
C LEU A 51 30.20 -9.60 40.93
N GLU A 52 31.41 -10.06 41.24
CA GLU A 52 31.82 -11.27 41.96
C GLU A 52 32.20 -12.49 41.10
N HIS A 53 33.29 -12.32 40.36
CA HIS A 53 34.22 -13.41 40.08
C HIS A 53 34.82 -13.95 41.39
N GLN A 54 34.25 -15.02 41.91
CA GLN A 54 35.08 -16.15 42.34
C GLN A 54 34.56 -17.43 41.70
N THR A 55 35.41 -17.99 40.83
CA THR A 55 35.39 -19.37 40.33
C THR A 55 34.61 -19.68 39.05
N ILE A 56 34.76 -18.89 37.98
CA ILE A 56 34.69 -19.42 36.60
C ILE A 56 35.70 -18.66 35.74
N SER A 57 36.97 -19.07 35.75
CA SER A 57 37.93 -18.69 34.71
C SER A 57 38.06 -19.86 33.73
N ASN A 58 38.00 -19.51 32.43
CA ASN A 58 38.04 -20.37 31.25
C ASN A 58 36.68 -20.77 30.65
N MET A 59 35.94 -19.79 30.11
CA MET A 59 34.92 -20.06 29.11
C MET A 59 35.00 -19.00 27.99
N SER A 60 35.11 -19.45 26.74
CA SER A 60 35.21 -18.62 25.53
C SER A 60 34.03 -17.64 25.36
N ASP A 61 34.24 -16.51 24.67
CA ASP A 61 33.28 -15.43 24.35
C ASP A 61 31.85 -15.88 23.95
N ASN A 62 31.71 -17.03 23.30
CA ASN A 62 30.40 -17.59 22.92
C ASN A 62 29.56 -18.09 24.11
N ASN A 63 30.15 -18.41 25.26
CA ASN A 63 29.41 -18.83 26.47
C ASN A 63 28.84 -17.63 27.25
N GLU A 64 29.51 -16.46 27.22
CA GLU A 64 28.97 -15.23 27.81
C GLU A 64 27.70 -14.77 27.09
N THR A 65 27.60 -14.99 25.77
CA THR A 65 26.44 -14.60 24.97
C THR A 65 25.20 -15.42 25.34
N PHE A 66 25.31 -16.75 25.44
CA PHE A 66 24.19 -17.61 25.85
C PHE A 66 23.77 -17.41 27.32
N ALA A 67 24.72 -17.10 28.20
CA ALA A 67 24.41 -16.74 29.59
C ALA A 67 23.57 -15.46 29.67
N SER A 68 23.90 -14.45 28.86
CA SER A 68 23.13 -13.20 28.78
C SER A 68 21.69 -13.43 28.28
N PHE A 69 21.51 -14.30 27.27
CA PHE A 69 20.18 -14.67 26.76
C PHE A 69 19.38 -15.47 27.77
N TYR A 70 20.03 -16.39 28.49
CA TYR A 70 19.41 -17.13 29.59
C TYR A 70 18.87 -16.16 30.66
N SER A 71 19.68 -15.20 31.10
CA SER A 71 19.25 -14.21 32.09
C SER A 71 18.05 -13.39 31.60
N ALA A 72 18.03 -12.97 30.33
CA ALA A 72 16.90 -12.24 29.76
C ALA A 72 15.61 -13.09 29.73
N LEU A 73 15.71 -14.36 29.32
CA LEU A 73 14.58 -15.30 29.29
C LEU A 73 14.11 -15.68 30.70
N TYR A 74 15.03 -15.79 31.66
CA TYR A 74 14.74 -16.03 33.07
C TYR A 74 13.98 -14.85 33.69
N VAL A 75 14.45 -13.61 33.46
CA VAL A 75 13.73 -12.40 33.89
C VAL A 75 12.36 -12.34 33.25
N PHE A 76 12.26 -12.66 31.95
CA PHE A 76 10.98 -12.72 31.26
C PHE A 76 10.03 -13.74 31.92
N SER A 77 10.46 -14.97 32.17
CA SER A 77 9.61 -16.03 32.76
C SER A 77 9.13 -15.71 34.18
N HIS A 78 9.94 -14.99 34.97
CA HIS A 78 9.55 -14.55 36.32
C HIS A 78 8.59 -13.36 36.30
N SER A 79 8.65 -12.57 35.22
CA SER A 79 7.73 -11.45 35.00
C SER A 79 6.39 -11.85 34.37
N THR A 80 6.18 -13.12 34.06
CA THR A 80 4.97 -13.63 33.40
C THR A 80 4.14 -14.52 34.32
N GLU A 81 2.81 -14.47 34.19
CA GLU A 81 1.87 -15.29 34.97
C GLU A 81 2.03 -16.77 34.64
N ASN A 82 2.10 -17.06 33.34
CA ASN A 82 2.54 -18.35 32.84
C ASN A 82 4.05 -18.33 32.97
N LYS A 83 4.64 -19.18 33.79
CA LYS A 83 6.10 -19.26 33.98
C LYS A 83 6.67 -20.31 33.02
N PRO A 84 6.92 -19.98 31.72
CA PRO A 84 7.48 -20.93 30.79
C PRO A 84 8.85 -21.39 31.28
N ASP A 85 9.05 -22.71 31.30
CA ASP A 85 10.33 -23.30 31.61
C ASP A 85 11.20 -23.32 30.35
N PHE A 86 12.07 -22.32 30.24
CA PHE A 86 13.04 -22.23 29.14
C PHE A 86 14.27 -23.12 29.34
N GLN A 87 14.48 -23.68 30.54
CA GLN A 87 15.70 -24.40 30.89
C GLN A 87 15.94 -25.56 29.92
N LYS A 88 14.92 -26.39 29.70
CA LYS A 88 14.97 -27.50 28.75
C LYS A 88 15.36 -27.06 27.34
N SER A 89 14.72 -26.01 26.82
CA SER A 89 14.99 -25.51 25.45
C SER A 89 16.40 -24.93 25.33
N ILE A 90 16.88 -24.22 26.37
CA ILE A 90 18.23 -23.67 26.40
C ILE A 90 19.27 -24.78 26.51
N ASP A 91 19.00 -25.83 27.28
CA ASP A 91 19.89 -26.98 27.39
C ASP A 91 19.94 -27.80 26.09
N GLU A 92 18.82 -27.94 25.38
CA GLU A 92 18.79 -28.54 24.04
C GLU A 92 19.66 -27.74 23.05
N ILE A 93 19.60 -26.41 23.09
CA ILE A 93 20.46 -25.55 22.26
C ILE A 93 21.93 -25.69 22.68
N LYS A 94 22.25 -25.65 23.99
CA LYS A 94 23.62 -25.80 24.49
C LYS A 94 24.22 -27.17 24.13
N GLY A 95 23.45 -28.24 24.30
CA GLY A 95 23.83 -29.60 23.91
C GLY A 95 24.16 -29.67 22.42
N TRP A 96 23.26 -29.14 21.58
CA TRP A 96 23.48 -29.06 20.15
C TRP A 96 24.70 -28.21 19.77
N VAL A 97 24.93 -27.06 20.41
CA VAL A 97 26.12 -26.21 20.18
C VAL A 97 27.40 -26.98 20.50
N ASN A 98 27.43 -27.72 21.61
CA ASN A 98 28.60 -28.54 21.97
C ASN A 98 28.85 -29.64 20.93
N GLU A 99 27.81 -30.28 20.41
CA GLU A 99 27.93 -31.26 19.32
C GLU A 99 28.41 -30.65 18.00
N GLN A 100 28.09 -29.39 17.69
CA GLN A 100 28.60 -28.72 16.50
C GLN A 100 30.04 -28.22 16.68
N ARG A 101 30.44 -27.81 17.89
CA ARG A 101 31.82 -27.43 18.20
C ARG A 101 32.78 -28.59 17.97
N THR A 102 32.39 -29.82 18.34
CA THR A 102 33.21 -31.01 18.08
C THR A 102 33.31 -31.34 16.59
N LYS A 103 32.36 -30.88 15.77
CA LYS A 103 32.36 -31.02 14.31
C LYS A 103 33.03 -29.85 13.59
N GLY A 104 33.41 -28.78 14.30
CA GLY A 104 34.00 -27.58 13.72
C GLY A 104 33.03 -26.70 12.92
N ASP A 105 31.72 -26.85 13.09
CA ASP A 105 30.71 -26.10 12.33
C ASP A 105 30.33 -24.78 13.02
N GLU A 106 31.27 -23.82 13.03
CA GLU A 106 31.06 -22.51 13.64
C GLU A 106 29.98 -21.67 12.94
N GLU A 107 29.78 -21.87 11.63
CA GLU A 107 28.75 -21.15 10.87
C GLU A 107 27.35 -21.52 11.36
N ALA A 108 27.07 -22.81 11.57
CA ALA A 108 25.80 -23.27 12.11
C ALA A 108 25.55 -22.73 13.53
N ILE A 109 26.57 -22.70 14.39
CA ILE A 109 26.49 -22.14 15.73
C ILE A 109 26.16 -20.64 15.68
N ASN A 110 26.83 -19.89 14.81
CA ASN A 110 26.61 -18.46 14.66
C ASN A 110 25.20 -18.14 14.13
N LYS A 111 24.66 -18.96 13.21
CA LYS A 111 23.27 -18.80 12.73
C LYS A 111 22.25 -19.00 13.84
N VAL A 112 22.36 -20.09 14.60
CA VAL A 112 21.45 -20.39 15.73
C VAL A 112 21.60 -19.35 16.85
N GLY A 113 22.82 -18.96 17.19
CA GLY A 113 23.09 -17.91 18.19
C GLY A 113 22.56 -16.55 17.76
N GLY A 114 22.70 -16.19 16.48
CA GLY A 114 22.12 -14.98 15.90
C GLY A 114 20.60 -14.99 15.96
N ALA A 115 19.96 -16.12 15.63
CA ALA A 115 18.51 -16.27 15.73
C ALA A 115 18.01 -16.10 17.17
N LEU A 116 18.68 -16.73 18.14
CA LEU A 116 18.36 -16.59 19.56
C LEU A 116 18.50 -15.15 20.03
N LYS A 117 19.58 -14.47 19.64
CA LYS A 117 19.83 -13.06 19.97
C LYS A 117 18.69 -12.17 19.50
N THR A 118 18.28 -12.31 18.24
CA THR A 118 17.17 -11.52 17.67
C THR A 118 15.87 -11.80 18.42
N THR A 119 15.56 -13.07 18.71
CA THR A 119 14.37 -13.46 19.47
C THR A 119 14.34 -12.84 20.87
N VAL A 120 15.48 -12.79 21.57
CA VAL A 120 15.59 -12.16 22.89
C VAL A 120 15.53 -10.64 22.80
N ASN A 121 16.16 -10.03 21.81
CA ASN A 121 16.15 -8.58 21.62
C ASN A 121 14.75 -8.03 21.35
N ALA A 122 13.90 -8.79 20.64
CA ALA A 122 12.50 -8.43 20.41
C ALA A 122 11.70 -8.18 21.71
N LEU A 123 12.13 -8.75 22.84
CA LEU A 123 11.51 -8.49 24.15
C LEU A 123 11.59 -7.01 24.56
N HIS A 124 12.57 -6.25 24.05
CA HIS A 124 12.67 -4.82 24.30
C HIS A 124 11.57 -4.04 23.59
N GLU A 125 11.20 -4.45 22.37
CA GLU A 125 10.16 -3.80 21.57
C GLU A 125 8.78 -3.98 22.21
N PHE A 126 8.53 -5.14 22.83
CA PHE A 126 7.27 -5.41 23.52
C PHE A 126 7.05 -4.58 24.80
N LYS A 127 8.06 -3.83 25.28
CA LYS A 127 7.92 -3.02 26.50
C LYS A 127 6.99 -1.82 26.31
N SER A 128 6.97 -1.22 25.12
CA SER A 128 6.17 -0.01 24.86
C SER A 128 4.66 -0.32 24.81
N GLY A 129 4.30 -1.52 24.36
CA GLY A 129 2.90 -1.90 24.08
C GLY A 129 2.31 -1.17 22.87
N ASP A 130 3.13 -0.43 22.11
CA ASP A 130 2.69 0.21 20.87
C ASP A 130 2.49 -0.87 19.79
N PRO A 131 1.37 -0.84 19.03
CA PRO A 131 1.10 -1.80 17.97
C PRO A 131 2.21 -1.96 16.92
N TYR A 132 2.93 -0.87 16.62
CA TYR A 132 4.06 -0.91 15.69
C TYR A 132 5.23 -1.69 16.28
N ASP A 133 5.66 -1.38 17.50
CA ASP A 133 6.77 -2.09 18.16
C ASP A 133 6.41 -3.56 18.42
N LEU A 134 5.15 -3.84 18.76
CA LEU A 134 4.65 -5.22 18.87
C LEU A 134 4.76 -5.97 17.54
N THR A 135 4.43 -5.30 16.43
CA THR A 135 4.53 -5.89 15.08
C THR A 135 5.98 -6.15 14.71
N CYS A 136 6.87 -5.16 14.86
CA CYS A 136 8.29 -5.28 14.57
C CYS A 136 8.92 -6.44 15.36
N GLY A 137 8.73 -6.47 16.68
CA GLY A 137 9.35 -7.49 17.51
C GLY A 137 8.82 -8.88 17.20
N THR A 138 7.53 -8.99 16.85
CA THR A 138 6.93 -10.26 16.43
C THR A 138 7.52 -10.75 15.11
N LEU A 139 7.69 -9.85 14.14
CA LEU A 139 8.29 -10.18 12.85
C LEU A 139 9.77 -10.52 12.96
N ASP A 140 10.50 -9.88 13.88
CA ASP A 140 11.89 -10.21 14.19
C ASP A 140 12.01 -11.64 14.73
N ILE A 141 11.11 -12.05 15.64
CA ILE A 141 11.02 -13.43 16.12
C ILE A 141 10.69 -14.41 14.98
N ILE A 142 9.69 -14.09 14.14
CA ILE A 142 9.29 -14.96 13.03
C ILE A 142 10.43 -15.11 12.02
N SER A 143 11.12 -14.01 11.72
CA SER A 143 12.22 -13.97 10.74
C SER A 143 13.46 -14.68 11.28
N SER A 144 13.77 -14.53 12.57
CA SER A 144 14.91 -15.21 13.19
C SER A 144 14.76 -16.72 13.13
N VAL A 145 13.55 -17.24 13.39
CA VAL A 145 13.23 -18.67 13.28
C VAL A 145 13.28 -19.13 11.83
N ALA A 146 12.88 -18.30 10.87
CA ALA A 146 12.93 -18.68 9.45
C ALA A 146 14.36 -18.91 8.93
N VAL A 147 15.35 -18.15 9.43
CA VAL A 147 16.77 -18.28 9.01
C VAL A 147 17.37 -19.65 9.34
N VAL A 148 16.87 -20.31 10.39
CA VAL A 148 17.34 -21.63 10.83
C VAL A 148 16.46 -22.79 10.30
N ALA A 149 15.36 -22.48 9.61
CA ALA A 149 14.45 -23.49 9.07
C ALA A 149 15.04 -24.20 7.83
N GLY A 150 14.86 -25.52 7.75
CA GLY A 150 15.33 -26.33 6.61
C GLY A 150 16.83 -26.66 6.61
N GLY A 151 17.61 -26.15 7.57
CA GLY A 151 19.00 -26.55 7.80
C GLY A 151 19.13 -27.79 8.69
N PRO A 152 20.36 -28.33 8.88
CA PRO A 152 20.64 -29.51 9.71
C PRO A 152 20.56 -29.23 11.23
N HIS A 153 19.65 -28.36 11.65
CA HIS A 153 19.58 -27.78 13.01
C HIS A 153 18.44 -28.36 13.84
N GLY A 154 17.87 -29.52 13.47
CA GLY A 154 16.56 -30.00 13.93
C GLY A 154 16.26 -29.86 15.42
N VAL A 155 17.21 -30.19 16.31
CA VAL A 155 17.05 -30.02 17.76
C VAL A 155 17.04 -28.55 18.18
N ALA A 156 18.05 -27.77 17.77
CA ALA A 156 18.14 -26.36 18.09
C ALA A 156 17.01 -25.53 17.46
N PHE A 157 16.58 -25.89 16.24
CA PHE A 157 15.42 -25.29 15.57
C PHE A 157 14.14 -25.48 16.38
N SER A 158 13.86 -26.72 16.81
CA SER A 158 12.70 -27.04 17.63
C SER A 158 12.68 -26.24 18.93
N ALA A 159 13.82 -26.19 19.64
CA ALA A 159 13.96 -25.43 20.88
C ALA A 159 13.77 -23.92 20.67
N LEU A 160 14.30 -23.36 19.58
CA LEU A 160 14.07 -21.96 19.21
C LEU A 160 12.60 -21.67 18.92
N CYS A 161 11.90 -22.55 18.21
CA CYS A 161 10.47 -22.40 17.96
C CYS A 161 9.65 -22.45 19.25
N SER A 162 10.00 -23.33 20.19
CA SER A 162 9.35 -23.38 21.51
C SER A 162 9.58 -22.09 22.31
N ILE A 163 10.80 -21.53 22.33
CA ILE A 163 11.09 -20.24 22.96
C ILE A 163 10.28 -19.11 22.30
N ALA A 164 10.31 -19.02 20.97
CA ALA A 164 9.58 -18.02 20.20
C ALA A 164 8.07 -18.07 20.47
N GLY A 165 7.49 -19.27 20.41
CA GLY A 165 6.08 -19.50 20.66
C GLY A 165 5.68 -19.13 22.09
N ALA A 166 6.50 -19.48 23.09
CA ALA A 166 6.28 -19.09 24.48
C ALA A 166 6.35 -17.57 24.68
N ILE A 167 7.29 -16.87 24.04
CA ILE A 167 7.42 -15.40 24.15
C ILE A 167 6.18 -14.68 23.64
N VAL A 168 5.75 -14.97 22.40
CA VAL A 168 4.59 -14.28 21.81
C VAL A 168 3.29 -14.65 22.50
N SER A 169 3.25 -15.82 23.14
CA SER A 169 2.08 -16.33 23.83
C SER A 169 2.04 -16.01 25.31
N ALA A 170 3.08 -15.52 26.00
CA ALA A 170 3.06 -15.31 27.45
C ALA A 170 2.34 -14.03 27.91
N ASN A 171 1.74 -14.05 29.11
CA ASN A 171 1.11 -12.90 29.77
C ASN A 171 1.99 -12.36 30.89
N LYS A 172 2.11 -11.04 31.02
CA LYS A 172 2.65 -10.41 32.23
C LYS A 172 1.50 -10.10 33.19
N PRO A 173 1.73 -10.07 34.52
CA PRO A 173 0.73 -9.61 35.48
C PRO A 173 0.17 -8.26 35.03
N ALA A 174 -1.16 -8.19 34.90
CA ALA A 174 -1.90 -7.02 34.43
C ALA A 174 -1.64 -6.55 32.97
N LYS A 175 -0.94 -7.32 32.13
CA LYS A 175 -0.79 -7.02 30.68
C LYS A 175 -1.13 -8.24 29.80
N PRO A 176 -1.99 -8.08 28.77
CA PRO A 176 -2.25 -9.14 27.80
C PRO A 176 -0.99 -9.51 27.02
N SER A 177 -0.97 -10.71 26.46
CA SER A 177 0.10 -11.21 25.59
C SER A 177 0.23 -10.42 24.28
N VAL A 178 1.33 -10.63 23.55
CA VAL A 178 1.55 -10.02 22.23
C VAL A 178 0.43 -10.43 21.25
N VAL A 179 0.07 -11.71 21.21
CA VAL A 179 -1.03 -12.21 20.37
C VAL A 179 -2.37 -11.54 20.72
N GLU A 180 -2.71 -11.40 22.00
CA GLU A 180 -3.93 -10.71 22.43
C GLU A 180 -3.93 -9.22 22.10
N GLN A 181 -2.79 -8.56 22.25
CA GLN A 181 -2.64 -7.14 21.93
C GLN A 181 -2.83 -6.89 20.43
N LEU A 182 -2.17 -7.69 19.58
CA LEU A 182 -2.35 -7.64 18.13
C LEU A 182 -3.78 -8.01 17.73
N ALA A 183 -4.36 -9.05 18.33
CA ALA A 183 -5.75 -9.44 18.08
C ALA A 183 -6.74 -8.33 18.46
N LYS A 184 -6.46 -7.55 19.51
CA LYS A 184 -7.26 -6.37 19.86
C LYS A 184 -7.20 -5.29 18.79
N VAL A 185 -6.02 -5.01 18.23
CA VAL A 185 -5.86 -4.05 17.11
C VAL A 185 -6.64 -4.52 15.89
N VAL A 186 -6.46 -5.78 15.52
CA VAL A 186 -7.18 -6.43 14.41
C VAL A 186 -8.68 -6.36 14.62
N HIS A 187 -9.15 -6.70 15.82
CA HIS A 187 -10.57 -6.69 16.14
C HIS A 187 -11.18 -5.29 16.17
N SER A 188 -10.45 -4.28 16.64
CA SER A 188 -10.92 -2.88 16.55
C SER A 188 -11.13 -2.47 15.10
N ALA A 189 -10.18 -2.81 14.22
CA ALA A 189 -10.29 -2.53 12.80
C ALA A 189 -11.39 -3.38 12.13
N LEU A 190 -11.61 -4.60 12.59
CA LEU A 190 -12.68 -5.49 12.14
C LEU A 190 -14.07 -4.95 12.52
N ASN A 191 -14.24 -4.39 13.72
CA ASN A 191 -15.50 -3.74 14.11
C ASN A 191 -15.78 -2.48 13.29
N ASP A 192 -14.74 -1.68 13.01
CA ASP A 192 -14.84 -0.54 12.09
C ASP A 192 -15.21 -0.98 10.66
N PHE A 193 -14.69 -2.13 10.22
CA PHE A 193 -14.98 -2.78 8.95
C PHE A 193 -16.43 -3.29 8.90
N HIS A 194 -16.88 -3.95 9.98
CA HIS A 194 -18.23 -4.49 10.16
C HIS A 194 -19.32 -3.44 10.09
N ASN A 195 -19.11 -2.30 10.74
CA ASN A 195 -20.05 -1.17 10.70
C ASN A 195 -20.25 -0.62 9.28
N LYS A 196 -19.31 -0.89 8.36
CA LYS A 196 -19.41 -0.49 6.94
C LYS A 196 -20.00 -1.56 6.02
N LEU A 197 -19.94 -2.85 6.36
CA LEU A 197 -20.26 -3.96 5.43
C LEU A 197 -21.31 -5.00 5.89
N GLN A 198 -21.99 -4.83 7.04
CA GLN A 198 -23.12 -5.69 7.46
C GLN A 198 -22.87 -7.23 7.44
N GLY A 199 -21.62 -7.70 7.57
CA GLY A 199 -21.36 -9.14 7.75
C GLY A 199 -21.67 -9.60 9.18
N ALA A 200 -21.99 -10.87 9.45
CA ALA A 200 -22.03 -11.42 10.81
C ALA A 200 -20.87 -12.41 11.08
N GLN A 201 -20.17 -12.80 10.02
CA GLN A 201 -19.32 -14.00 9.98
C GLN A 201 -18.01 -13.88 10.77
N LEU A 202 -17.42 -12.69 10.84
CA LEU A 202 -16.18 -12.45 11.60
C LEU A 202 -16.43 -11.94 13.04
N SER A 203 -17.70 -11.84 13.45
CA SER A 203 -18.06 -11.46 14.82
C SER A 203 -17.52 -12.51 15.80
N GLY A 204 -16.84 -12.05 16.86
CA GLY A 204 -16.24 -12.96 17.86
C GLY A 204 -14.86 -13.53 17.51
N LEU A 205 -14.22 -13.16 16.38
CA LEU A 205 -12.85 -13.59 16.05
C LEU A 205 -11.89 -13.37 17.22
N LYS A 206 -11.92 -12.19 17.87
CA LYS A 206 -11.11 -11.90 19.07
C LYS A 206 -11.27 -12.93 20.18
N GLY A 207 -12.50 -13.28 20.52
CA GLY A 207 -12.78 -14.25 21.58
C GLY A 207 -12.29 -15.65 21.22
N ARG A 208 -12.37 -16.02 19.93
CA ARG A 208 -11.84 -17.28 19.41
C ARG A 208 -10.32 -17.31 19.43
N VAL A 209 -9.64 -16.23 19.03
CA VAL A 209 -8.18 -16.11 19.15
C VAL A 209 -7.72 -16.24 20.59
N GLN A 210 -8.43 -15.59 21.52
CA GLN A 210 -8.12 -15.69 22.95
C GLN A 210 -8.28 -17.11 23.48
N ARG A 211 -9.37 -17.81 23.14
CA ARG A 211 -9.55 -19.22 23.53
C ARG A 211 -8.50 -20.12 22.91
N GLN A 212 -8.23 -19.95 21.62
CA GLN A 212 -7.21 -20.72 20.90
C GLN A 212 -5.83 -20.54 21.50
N GLN A 213 -5.50 -19.31 21.93
CA GLN A 213 -4.26 -19.03 22.63
C GLN A 213 -4.20 -19.67 24.01
N ASN A 214 -5.27 -19.57 24.80
CA ASN A 214 -5.32 -20.20 26.12
C ASN A 214 -5.19 -21.73 26.01
N GLN A 215 -5.86 -22.32 25.02
CA GLN A 215 -5.70 -23.72 24.69
C GLN A 215 -4.25 -24.05 24.37
N LEU A 216 -3.59 -23.31 23.47
CA LEU A 216 -2.17 -23.55 23.12
C LEU A 216 -1.23 -23.48 24.33
N ARG A 217 -1.54 -22.69 25.36
CA ARG A 217 -0.75 -22.61 26.58
C ARG A 217 -0.93 -23.82 27.48
N GLU A 218 -2.18 -24.23 27.70
CA GLU A 218 -2.56 -25.27 28.67
C GLU A 218 -2.55 -26.67 28.06
N MET A 219 -2.47 -26.75 26.73
CA MET A 219 -2.50 -27.99 25.97
C MET A 219 -1.47 -28.98 26.51
N LYS A 220 -1.91 -30.24 26.68
CA LYS A 220 -1.07 -31.41 26.98
C LYS A 220 -0.83 -32.24 25.72
N GLN A 221 0.15 -33.13 25.77
CA GLN A 221 0.47 -34.03 24.67
C GLN A 221 -0.79 -34.79 24.19
N LYS A 222 -1.05 -34.79 22.87
CA LYS A 222 -2.22 -35.41 22.19
C LYS A 222 -3.57 -34.68 22.33
N GLN A 223 -3.62 -33.47 22.87
CA GLN A 223 -4.82 -32.63 22.77
C GLN A 223 -4.85 -31.88 21.43
N GLU A 224 -6.05 -31.58 20.95
CA GLU A 224 -6.29 -30.81 19.71
C GLU A 224 -6.56 -29.31 20.01
N LEU A 225 -6.51 -28.50 18.96
CA LEU A 225 -6.85 -27.07 18.99
C LEU A 225 -8.36 -26.89 19.31
N ASP A 226 -8.71 -25.80 19.99
CA ASP A 226 -10.09 -25.50 20.40
C ASP A 226 -11.01 -25.24 19.20
N ASP A 227 -10.54 -24.46 18.22
CA ASP A 227 -11.26 -24.17 16.98
C ASP A 227 -10.30 -24.16 15.77
N PRO A 228 -10.21 -25.27 15.01
CA PRO A 228 -9.34 -25.34 13.83
C PRO A 228 -9.75 -24.37 12.71
N ASN A 229 -10.97 -23.80 12.74
CA ASN A 229 -11.41 -22.84 11.73
C ASN A 229 -10.84 -21.43 11.93
N VAL A 230 -10.26 -21.11 13.09
CA VAL A 230 -9.68 -19.79 13.37
C VAL A 230 -8.66 -19.38 12.30
N TRP A 231 -7.91 -20.34 11.76
CA TRP A 231 -6.96 -20.07 10.68
C TRP A 231 -7.66 -19.68 9.38
N ASN A 232 -8.75 -20.36 9.03
CA ASN A 232 -9.56 -20.04 7.85
C ASN A 232 -10.25 -18.67 7.99
N ASP A 233 -10.69 -18.31 9.19
CA ASP A 233 -11.28 -16.99 9.45
C ASP A 233 -10.26 -15.86 9.28
N TYR A 234 -9.01 -16.08 9.72
CA TYR A 234 -7.92 -15.13 9.49
C TYR A 234 -7.60 -15.00 8.00
N ASP A 235 -7.53 -16.12 7.28
CA ASP A 235 -7.31 -16.11 5.84
C ASP A 235 -8.43 -15.37 5.09
N GLN A 236 -9.70 -15.67 5.41
CA GLN A 236 -10.85 -14.97 4.86
C GLN A 236 -10.78 -13.46 5.16
N PHE A 237 -10.49 -13.07 6.40
CA PHE A 237 -10.37 -11.66 6.78
C PHE A 237 -9.22 -10.95 6.05
N LEU A 238 -8.08 -11.60 5.88
CA LEU A 238 -6.97 -11.08 5.08
C LEU A 238 -7.37 -10.91 3.62
N GLY A 239 -8.14 -11.85 3.05
CA GLY A 239 -8.71 -11.74 1.72
C GLY A 239 -9.64 -10.54 1.54
N GLU A 240 -10.50 -10.26 2.53
CA GLU A 240 -11.40 -9.10 2.52
C GLU A 240 -10.64 -7.77 2.60
N LEU A 241 -9.60 -7.69 3.45
CA LEU A 241 -8.72 -6.52 3.53
C LEU A 241 -7.94 -6.32 2.23
N LEU A 242 -7.49 -7.41 1.61
CA LEU A 242 -6.75 -7.39 0.35
C LEU A 242 -7.56 -6.74 -0.77
N LEU A 243 -8.87 -6.98 -0.85
CA LEU A 243 -9.74 -6.33 -1.84
C LEU A 243 -9.66 -4.81 -1.74
N ARG A 244 -9.62 -4.25 -0.53
CA ARG A 244 -9.52 -2.79 -0.30
C ARG A 244 -8.13 -2.26 -0.58
N VAL A 245 -7.08 -3.00 -0.22
CA VAL A 245 -5.69 -2.66 -0.59
C VAL A 245 -5.54 -2.66 -2.12
N ALA A 246 -6.25 -3.57 -2.81
CA ALA A 246 -6.24 -3.72 -4.26
C ALA A 246 -7.18 -2.76 -5.00
N SER A 247 -8.12 -2.09 -4.32
CA SER A 247 -9.04 -1.11 -4.89
C SER A 247 -8.31 -0.03 -5.68
N SER A 248 -8.87 0.38 -6.81
CA SER A 248 -8.28 1.43 -7.64
C SER A 248 -8.39 2.78 -6.94
N LEU A 249 -7.32 3.58 -7.00
CA LEU A 249 -7.32 4.97 -6.56
C LEU A 249 -6.98 5.87 -7.75
N PRO A 250 -7.70 6.99 -7.95
CA PRO A 250 -7.34 7.97 -8.96
C PRO A 250 -6.00 8.62 -8.60
N PHE A 251 -5.25 9.01 -9.63
CA PHE A 251 -4.06 9.82 -9.39
C PHE A 251 -4.44 11.21 -8.87
N LYS A 252 -3.94 11.56 -7.68
CA LYS A 252 -4.07 12.90 -7.10
C LYS A 252 -2.74 13.32 -6.48
N TYR A 253 -2.37 14.59 -6.66
CA TYR A 253 -1.18 15.19 -6.06
C TYR A 253 -1.52 16.55 -5.44
N GLU A 254 -1.89 16.54 -4.16
CA GLU A 254 -2.33 17.72 -3.42
C GLU A 254 -1.75 17.70 -2.01
N LYS A 255 -1.65 18.85 -1.34
CA LYS A 255 -1.08 18.92 0.02
C LYS A 255 -1.91 18.19 1.09
N ASN A 256 -3.22 18.05 0.90
CA ASN A 256 -4.14 17.56 1.93
C ASN A 256 -4.76 16.18 1.60
N LEU A 257 -4.05 15.32 0.86
CA LEU A 257 -4.55 14.01 0.43
C LEU A 257 -5.03 13.12 1.59
N GLU A 258 -4.46 13.28 2.78
CA GLU A 258 -4.84 12.52 3.97
C GLU A 258 -6.27 12.77 4.45
N LYS A 259 -6.89 13.88 4.02
CA LYS A 259 -8.30 14.21 4.33
C LYS A 259 -9.28 13.54 3.39
N ASP A 260 -8.81 13.02 2.26
CA ASP A 260 -9.64 12.29 1.31
C ASP A 260 -10.02 10.93 1.91
N ALA A 261 -11.31 10.63 1.96
CA ALA A 261 -11.84 9.45 2.62
C ALA A 261 -11.32 8.15 2.01
N ASP A 262 -11.20 8.08 0.68
CA ASP A 262 -10.73 6.88 -0.03
C ASP A 262 -9.24 6.67 0.20
N MET A 263 -8.48 7.77 0.23
CA MET A 263 -7.04 7.74 0.47
C MET A 263 -6.71 7.34 1.92
N ALA A 264 -7.44 7.90 2.89
CA ALA A 264 -7.32 7.52 4.30
C ALA A 264 -7.75 6.05 4.52
N ASP A 265 -8.73 5.58 3.76
CA ASP A 265 -9.18 4.19 3.82
C ASP A 265 -8.12 3.21 3.34
N PHE A 266 -7.40 3.52 2.25
CA PHE A 266 -6.28 2.71 1.78
C PHE A 266 -5.17 2.58 2.84
N VAL A 267 -4.73 3.71 3.42
CA VAL A 267 -3.66 3.70 4.45
C VAL A 267 -4.08 2.87 5.65
N ARG A 268 -5.34 2.99 6.08
CA ARG A 268 -5.90 2.18 7.16
C ARG A 268 -5.94 0.70 6.78
N ALA A 269 -6.45 0.37 5.58
CA ALA A 269 -6.59 -1.01 5.12
C ALA A 269 -5.23 -1.72 5.04
N VAL A 270 -4.20 -1.09 4.47
CA VAL A 270 -2.87 -1.70 4.35
C VAL A 270 -2.18 -1.84 5.72
N ALA A 271 -2.35 -0.88 6.62
CA ALA A 271 -1.84 -0.98 7.99
C ALA A 271 -2.54 -2.10 8.78
N THR A 272 -3.87 -2.18 8.69
CA THR A 272 -4.66 -3.26 9.29
C THR A 272 -4.28 -4.61 8.71
N TYR A 273 -4.08 -4.71 7.40
CA TYR A 273 -3.63 -5.93 6.73
C TYR A 273 -2.28 -6.41 7.27
N CYS A 274 -1.31 -5.50 7.44
CA CYS A 274 0.00 -5.82 8.01
C CYS A 274 -0.10 -6.29 9.48
N ASN A 275 -0.93 -5.64 10.29
CA ASN A 275 -1.17 -6.05 11.68
C ASN A 275 -1.89 -7.41 11.76
N ALA A 276 -2.88 -7.65 10.89
CA ALA A 276 -3.64 -8.89 10.84
C ALA A 276 -2.75 -10.07 10.40
N TYR A 277 -1.94 -9.86 9.37
CA TYR A 277 -0.94 -10.82 8.93
C TYR A 277 0.02 -11.14 10.08
N THR A 278 0.58 -10.12 10.74
CA THR A 278 1.53 -10.35 11.84
C THR A 278 0.88 -11.09 13.00
N CYS A 279 -0.35 -10.73 13.37
CA CYS A 279 -1.12 -11.44 14.39
C CYS A 279 -1.33 -12.92 14.03
N PHE A 280 -1.68 -13.20 12.76
CA PHE A 280 -1.90 -14.56 12.30
C PHE A 280 -0.60 -15.37 12.31
N MET A 281 0.50 -14.79 11.82
CA MET A 281 1.81 -15.42 11.84
C MET A 281 2.32 -15.66 13.27
N ALA A 282 2.01 -14.77 14.23
CA ALA A 282 2.31 -14.97 15.63
C ALA A 282 1.54 -16.16 16.22
N LEU A 283 0.25 -16.28 15.92
CA LEU A 283 -0.58 -17.40 16.34
C LEU A 283 -0.08 -18.73 15.75
N LEU A 284 0.25 -18.76 14.46
CA LEU A 284 0.84 -19.92 13.80
C LEU A 284 2.20 -20.30 14.40
N THR A 285 3.02 -19.29 14.76
CA THR A 285 4.31 -19.52 15.43
C THR A 285 4.14 -20.09 16.83
N ALA A 286 3.16 -19.60 17.59
CA ALA A 286 2.82 -20.15 18.90
C ALA A 286 2.34 -21.60 18.79
N ALA A 287 1.46 -21.89 17.82
CA ALA A 287 0.98 -23.24 17.55
C ALA A 287 2.14 -24.17 17.16
N LYS A 288 2.99 -23.75 16.23
CA LYS A 288 4.16 -24.51 15.78
C LYS A 288 5.10 -24.83 16.95
N GLY A 289 5.44 -23.83 17.75
CA GLY A 289 6.31 -24.01 18.92
C GLY A 289 5.75 -25.00 19.94
N LYS A 290 4.41 -25.04 20.10
CA LYS A 290 3.75 -25.97 21.01
C LYS A 290 3.72 -27.41 20.47
N PHE A 291 3.36 -27.61 19.21
CA PHE A 291 3.36 -28.96 18.61
C PHE A 291 4.77 -29.56 18.54
N GLN A 292 5.78 -28.74 18.23
CA GLN A 292 7.19 -29.19 18.23
C GLN A 292 7.72 -29.56 19.62
N GLU A 293 7.15 -29.01 20.70
CA GLU A 293 7.45 -29.43 22.07
C GLU A 293 7.02 -30.89 22.32
N PHE A 294 5.93 -31.33 21.68
CA PHE A 294 5.30 -32.64 21.87
C PHE A 294 5.80 -33.72 20.91
N ASP A 295 6.12 -33.35 19.68
CA ASP A 295 6.71 -34.22 18.67
C ASP A 295 7.41 -33.38 17.58
N LYS A 296 8.66 -33.69 17.27
CA LYS A 296 9.45 -32.95 16.27
C LYS A 296 8.96 -33.19 14.83
N SER A 297 8.01 -34.10 14.59
CA SER A 297 7.60 -34.56 13.25
C SER A 297 6.10 -34.68 12.98
N SER A 298 5.25 -34.01 13.75
CA SER A 298 3.79 -34.18 13.63
C SER A 298 3.19 -33.59 12.33
N ASP A 299 2.12 -34.21 11.80
CA ASP A 299 1.38 -33.73 10.62
C ASP A 299 0.82 -32.31 10.79
N GLU A 300 0.55 -31.91 12.03
CA GLU A 300 0.11 -30.57 12.42
C GLU A 300 1.20 -29.53 12.14
N VAL A 301 2.48 -29.81 12.44
CA VAL A 301 3.59 -28.90 12.14
C VAL A 301 3.71 -28.66 10.64
N ARG A 302 3.55 -29.71 9.83
CA ARG A 302 3.57 -29.61 8.37
C ARG A 302 2.41 -28.76 7.85
N THR A 303 1.21 -28.93 8.41
CA THR A 303 0.03 -28.14 8.05
C THR A 303 0.24 -26.66 8.39
N ILE A 304 0.78 -26.36 9.57
CA ILE A 304 1.12 -24.99 9.98
C ILE A 304 2.15 -24.37 9.03
N ASP A 305 3.18 -25.12 8.62
CA ASP A 305 4.17 -24.64 7.67
C ASP A 305 3.59 -24.32 6.30
N GLN A 306 2.59 -25.09 5.84
CA GLN A 306 1.84 -24.77 4.62
C GLN A 306 1.09 -23.45 4.74
N PHE A 307 0.39 -23.20 5.86
CA PHE A 307 -0.27 -21.92 6.11
C PHE A 307 0.72 -20.76 6.14
N ILE A 308 1.82 -20.88 6.89
CA ILE A 308 2.88 -19.86 6.97
C ILE A 308 3.42 -19.53 5.58
N ASN A 309 3.75 -20.53 4.78
CA ASN A 309 4.33 -20.33 3.44
C ASN A 309 3.31 -19.72 2.47
N HIS A 310 2.06 -20.17 2.52
CA HIS A 310 0.98 -19.62 1.70
C HIS A 310 0.76 -18.14 1.99
N GLN A 311 0.66 -17.75 3.27
CA GLN A 311 0.47 -16.36 3.67
C GLN A 311 1.66 -15.48 3.29
N LYS A 312 2.90 -15.97 3.49
CA LYS A 312 4.11 -15.26 3.05
C LYS A 312 4.09 -14.95 1.56
N MET A 313 3.68 -15.91 0.73
CA MET A 313 3.56 -15.72 -0.72
C MET A 313 2.54 -14.62 -1.06
N ILE A 314 1.32 -14.71 -0.52
CA ILE A 314 0.25 -13.74 -0.79
C ILE A 314 0.66 -12.32 -0.39
N VAL A 315 1.18 -12.14 0.82
CA VAL A 315 1.59 -10.80 1.30
C VAL A 315 2.75 -10.27 0.48
N LYS A 316 3.71 -11.13 0.12
CA LYS A 316 4.85 -10.74 -0.71
C LYS A 316 4.39 -10.21 -2.07
N GLU A 317 3.51 -10.93 -2.75
CA GLU A 317 2.93 -10.50 -4.04
C GLU A 317 2.12 -9.20 -3.90
N THR A 318 1.30 -9.13 -2.85
CA THR A 318 0.44 -7.97 -2.56
C THR A 318 1.24 -6.70 -2.37
N LEU A 319 2.35 -6.76 -1.62
CA LEU A 319 3.12 -5.58 -1.26
C LEU A 319 4.25 -5.28 -2.26
N ALA A 320 4.73 -6.26 -3.04
CA ALA A 320 5.92 -6.14 -3.90
C ALA A 320 6.00 -4.83 -4.71
N PHE A 321 4.86 -4.38 -5.25
CA PHE A 321 4.78 -3.17 -6.08
C PHE A 321 5.33 -1.90 -5.41
N LEU A 322 5.31 -1.81 -4.08
CA LEU A 322 5.71 -0.59 -3.35
C LEU A 322 7.18 -0.19 -3.53
N SER A 323 8.03 -1.10 -4.04
CA SER A 323 9.44 -0.81 -4.37
C SER A 323 9.76 -0.88 -5.85
N ASP A 324 8.77 -1.21 -6.69
CA ASP A 324 9.01 -1.32 -8.12
C ASP A 324 9.08 0.08 -8.74
N LYS A 325 10.29 0.47 -9.15
CA LYS A 325 10.58 1.80 -9.70
C LYS A 325 9.74 2.13 -10.93
N LYS A 326 9.18 1.15 -11.65
CA LYS A 326 8.29 1.43 -12.78
C LYS A 326 7.01 2.16 -12.35
N TYR A 327 6.58 1.99 -11.09
CA TYR A 327 5.43 2.68 -10.54
C TYR A 327 5.72 4.09 -10.05
N LEU A 328 6.99 4.50 -9.99
CA LEU A 328 7.41 5.90 -9.80
C LEU A 328 7.42 6.70 -11.11
N LYS A 329 6.97 6.10 -12.22
CA LYS A 329 6.81 6.75 -13.52
C LYS A 329 5.33 6.95 -13.85
N PHE A 330 5.07 7.55 -15.00
CA PHE A 330 3.72 7.77 -15.54
C PHE A 330 2.84 6.52 -15.47
N ASN A 331 3.41 5.34 -15.76
CA ASN A 331 2.74 4.04 -15.66
C ASN A 331 2.03 3.81 -14.32
N GLY A 332 2.66 4.18 -13.20
CA GLY A 332 2.07 3.99 -11.87
C GLY A 332 0.82 4.84 -11.60
N ARG A 333 0.58 5.87 -12.42
CA ARG A 333 -0.61 6.73 -12.35
C ARG A 333 -1.81 6.15 -13.12
N LEU A 334 -1.58 5.19 -14.01
CA LEU A 334 -2.61 4.70 -14.93
C LEU A 334 -3.68 3.88 -14.19
N PRO A 335 -4.98 3.98 -14.57
CA PRO A 335 -6.04 3.17 -13.98
C PRO A 335 -5.81 1.66 -14.08
N SER A 336 -5.17 1.20 -15.17
CA SER A 336 -4.77 -0.20 -15.35
C SER A 336 -3.82 -0.71 -14.27
N GLU A 337 -3.04 0.19 -13.67
CA GLU A 337 -2.16 -0.10 -12.54
C GLU A 337 -2.81 0.17 -11.18
N ARG A 338 -4.11 0.51 -11.14
CA ARG A 338 -4.91 0.69 -9.92
C ARG A 338 -4.33 1.73 -8.94
N GLY A 339 -3.74 2.81 -9.47
CA GLY A 339 -3.26 3.94 -8.67
C GLY A 339 -2.03 3.63 -7.81
N LYS A 340 -1.16 2.71 -8.23
CA LYS A 340 0.04 2.32 -7.46
C LYS A 340 0.95 3.49 -7.07
N LEU A 341 1.14 4.48 -7.95
CA LEU A 341 1.94 5.67 -7.62
C LEU A 341 1.31 6.45 -6.46
N THR A 342 -0.01 6.65 -6.48
CA THR A 342 -0.75 7.32 -5.41
C THR A 342 -0.66 6.53 -4.10
N LYS A 343 -0.77 5.20 -4.15
CA LYS A 343 -0.60 4.35 -2.96
C LYS A 343 0.78 4.48 -2.33
N ILE A 344 1.84 4.53 -3.15
CA ILE A 344 3.22 4.74 -2.69
C ILE A 344 3.37 6.13 -2.03
N LEU A 345 2.80 7.17 -2.65
CA LEU A 345 2.79 8.52 -2.09
C LEU A 345 2.09 8.58 -0.73
N LEU A 346 0.89 7.99 -0.62
CA LEU A 346 0.11 8.01 0.62
C LEU A 346 0.83 7.35 1.78
N LEU A 347 1.47 6.20 1.53
CA LEU A 347 2.30 5.56 2.54
C LEU A 347 3.49 6.44 2.90
N THR A 348 4.16 7.02 1.91
CA THR A 348 5.30 7.92 2.15
C THR A 348 4.95 9.12 3.02
N ARG A 349 3.77 9.70 2.82
CA ARG A 349 3.24 10.80 3.65
C ARG A 349 2.70 10.36 5.02
N ASN A 350 2.56 9.06 5.25
CA ASN A 350 2.19 8.51 6.55
C ASN A 350 3.35 7.67 7.14
N PRO A 351 4.31 8.30 7.84
CA PRO A 351 5.51 7.62 8.33
C PRO A 351 5.23 6.39 9.18
N LYS A 352 4.20 6.43 10.03
CA LYS A 352 3.83 5.30 10.89
C LYS A 352 3.35 4.10 10.07
N ALA A 353 2.44 4.31 9.12
CA ALA A 353 1.97 3.24 8.25
C ALA A 353 3.09 2.71 7.35
N LYS A 354 3.93 3.61 6.79
CA LYS A 354 5.09 3.20 5.98
C LYS A 354 6.06 2.34 6.78
N GLN A 355 6.41 2.74 7.99
CA GLN A 355 7.29 1.97 8.86
C GLN A 355 6.70 0.58 9.13
N LEU A 356 5.42 0.48 9.50
CA LEU A 356 4.74 -0.81 9.73
C LEU A 356 4.79 -1.72 8.51
N VAL A 357 4.48 -1.16 7.33
CA VAL A 357 4.52 -1.87 6.06
C VAL A 357 5.95 -2.31 5.74
N GLU A 358 6.95 -1.46 5.96
CA GLU A 358 8.37 -1.78 5.74
C GLU A 358 8.87 -2.90 6.67
N SER A 359 8.40 -2.98 7.91
CA SER A 359 8.73 -4.08 8.80
C SER A 359 8.21 -5.42 8.26
N VAL A 360 6.94 -5.46 7.82
CA VAL A 360 6.38 -6.67 7.18
C VAL A 360 7.14 -7.01 5.89
N ARG A 361 7.41 -6.02 5.04
CA ARG A 361 8.17 -6.21 3.79
C ARG A 361 9.58 -6.74 4.05
N GLY A 362 10.27 -6.18 5.04
CA GLY A 362 11.60 -6.60 5.46
C GLY A 362 11.63 -8.07 5.90
N SER A 363 10.63 -8.50 6.69
CA SER A 363 10.48 -9.91 7.10
C SER A 363 10.30 -10.89 5.92
N LEU A 364 9.86 -10.38 4.77
CA LEU A 364 9.63 -11.14 3.53
C LEU A 364 10.78 -11.03 2.52
N GLY A 365 11.85 -10.32 2.88
CA GLY A 365 13.00 -10.07 2.01
C GLY A 365 12.67 -9.19 0.80
N LEU A 366 11.63 -8.35 0.89
CA LEU A 366 11.34 -7.36 -0.14
C LEU A 366 12.33 -6.19 -0.03
N THR A 367 12.67 -5.61 -1.17
CA THR A 367 13.46 -4.38 -1.22
C THR A 367 12.73 -3.25 -0.49
N LYS A 368 13.49 -2.32 0.11
CA LYS A 368 12.92 -1.12 0.74
C LYS A 368 12.19 -0.26 -0.28
N MET A 369 11.15 0.43 0.15
CA MET A 369 10.48 1.47 -0.63
C MET A 369 11.45 2.62 -0.89
N ALA A 370 11.16 3.39 -1.94
CA ALA A 370 11.86 4.66 -2.19
C ALA A 370 11.71 5.61 -0.99
N ASP A 371 12.70 6.49 -0.81
CA ASP A 371 12.64 7.51 0.23
C ASP A 371 11.59 8.59 -0.08
N SER A 372 11.38 9.51 0.86
CA SER A 372 10.32 10.51 0.69
C SER A 372 10.60 11.49 -0.43
N ASP A 373 11.86 11.84 -0.64
CA ASP A 373 12.26 12.87 -1.61
C ASP A 373 12.16 12.30 -3.03
N GLU A 374 12.61 11.06 -3.25
CA GLU A 374 12.49 10.34 -4.52
C GLU A 374 11.01 10.19 -4.93
N VAL A 375 10.13 9.85 -3.97
CA VAL A 375 8.69 9.70 -4.24
C VAL A 375 8.04 11.05 -4.55
N GLU A 376 8.33 12.10 -3.78
CA GLU A 376 7.76 13.43 -4.02
C GLU A 376 8.22 14.00 -5.37
N GLU A 377 9.51 13.89 -5.71
CA GLU A 377 10.05 14.31 -7.00
C GLU A 377 9.38 13.56 -8.16
N ALA A 378 9.25 12.24 -8.02
CA ALA A 378 8.59 11.40 -9.02
C ALA A 378 7.13 11.80 -9.24
N VAL A 379 6.38 12.02 -8.16
CA VAL A 379 4.97 12.42 -8.27
C VAL A 379 4.84 13.84 -8.82
N GLU A 380 5.68 14.79 -8.40
CA GLU A 380 5.69 16.15 -8.92
C GLU A 380 5.93 16.13 -10.45
N LYS A 381 6.92 15.37 -10.90
CA LYS A 381 7.19 15.17 -12.33
C LYS A 381 6.00 14.55 -13.05
N VAL A 382 5.48 13.41 -12.56
CA VAL A 382 4.35 12.71 -13.19
C VAL A 382 3.09 13.58 -13.23
N SER A 383 2.89 14.48 -12.26
CA SER A 383 1.76 15.42 -12.25
C SER A 383 1.80 16.42 -13.41
N ARG A 384 3.00 16.73 -13.93
CA ARG A 384 3.21 17.63 -15.08
C ARG A 384 3.21 16.91 -16.42
N GLN A 385 3.30 15.58 -16.40
CA GLN A 385 3.33 14.78 -17.60
C GLN A 385 1.93 14.59 -18.21
N SER A 386 1.89 14.56 -19.53
CA SER A 386 0.70 14.21 -20.30
C SER A 386 1.09 13.46 -21.56
N VAL A 387 0.17 12.65 -22.09
CA VAL A 387 0.42 11.97 -23.36
C VAL A 387 0.40 12.99 -24.48
N LYS A 388 1.41 12.93 -25.35
CA LYS A 388 1.50 13.71 -26.56
C LYS A 388 0.34 13.34 -27.48
N SER A 389 -0.44 14.32 -27.92
CA SER A 389 -1.46 14.06 -28.93
C SER A 389 -0.82 13.68 -30.25
N LYS A 390 -1.22 12.51 -30.76
CA LYS A 390 -1.03 12.17 -32.17
C LYS A 390 -2.10 12.94 -32.92
N LEU A 391 -1.69 13.94 -33.68
CA LEU A 391 -2.58 14.67 -34.59
C LEU A 391 -2.13 14.26 -35.99
N HIS A 392 -2.78 13.26 -36.60
CA HIS A 392 -2.67 13.09 -38.04
C HIS A 392 -3.08 14.40 -38.71
N ALA A 393 -2.49 14.68 -39.88
CA ALA A 393 -2.62 15.93 -40.64
C ALA A 393 -4.08 16.42 -40.78
N ILE A 394 -4.57 17.14 -39.76
CA ILE A 394 -5.83 17.87 -39.80
C ILE A 394 -5.57 19.04 -40.75
N PRO A 395 -6.31 19.16 -41.86
CA PRO A 395 -6.13 20.27 -42.78
C PRO A 395 -6.17 21.61 -42.04
N GLU A 396 -5.20 22.49 -42.29
CA GLU A 396 -5.11 23.81 -41.64
C GLU A 396 -6.40 24.63 -41.81
N THR A 397 -7.16 24.38 -42.88
CA THR A 397 -8.47 24.98 -43.17
C THR A 397 -9.50 24.73 -42.07
N ILE A 398 -9.37 23.65 -41.29
CA ILE A 398 -10.31 23.35 -40.20
C ILE A 398 -10.18 24.35 -39.05
N PHE A 399 -8.97 24.88 -38.79
CA PHE A 399 -8.75 25.91 -37.78
C PHE A 399 -9.26 27.30 -38.18
N SER A 400 -9.72 27.46 -39.42
CA SER A 400 -10.34 28.70 -39.91
C SER A 400 -11.86 28.76 -39.67
N ARG A 401 -12.47 27.69 -39.14
CA ARG A 401 -13.90 27.59 -38.87
C ARG A 401 -14.24 28.23 -37.52
N ALA A 402 -15.33 29.00 -37.48
CA ALA A 402 -15.73 29.73 -36.27
C ALA A 402 -16.19 28.79 -35.13
N THR A 403 -16.89 27.70 -35.47
CA THR A 403 -17.45 26.72 -34.51
C THR A 403 -17.52 25.32 -35.12
N ALA A 404 -16.77 24.34 -34.61
CA ALA A 404 -16.74 22.98 -35.15
C ALA A 404 -16.60 21.89 -34.07
N ALA A 405 -17.05 20.67 -34.37
CA ALA A 405 -16.75 19.46 -33.59
C ALA A 405 -15.93 18.50 -34.45
N ILE A 406 -14.85 17.94 -33.88
CA ILE A 406 -13.92 17.07 -34.58
C ILE A 406 -13.68 15.83 -33.73
N PHE A 407 -13.89 14.67 -34.34
CA PHE A 407 -13.65 13.36 -33.76
C PHE A 407 -12.51 12.68 -34.50
N ILE A 408 -11.45 12.33 -33.79
CA ILE A 408 -10.19 11.85 -34.36
C ILE A 408 -9.94 10.43 -33.87
N ASN A 409 -9.67 9.54 -34.83
CA ASN A 409 -9.29 8.17 -34.60
C ASN A 409 -7.82 7.96 -35.00
N GLU A 410 -6.92 7.88 -34.03
CA GLU A 410 -5.52 7.49 -34.26
C GLU A 410 -5.27 6.01 -33.91
N THR A 411 -6.33 5.25 -33.67
CA THR A 411 -6.21 3.83 -33.36
C THR A 411 -6.30 2.99 -34.64
N ASP A 412 -5.86 1.74 -34.54
CA ASP A 412 -6.03 0.74 -35.59
C ASP A 412 -7.45 0.17 -35.69
N PHE A 413 -8.37 0.63 -34.82
CA PHE A 413 -9.74 0.11 -34.74
C PHE A 413 -10.75 1.08 -35.35
N PRO A 414 -11.78 0.58 -36.04
CA PRO A 414 -12.86 1.45 -36.48
C PRO A 414 -13.66 1.96 -35.28
N MET A 415 -14.15 3.19 -35.39
CA MET A 415 -15.02 3.81 -34.39
C MET A 415 -16.36 4.22 -35.00
N ARG A 416 -17.40 4.20 -34.18
CA ARG A 416 -18.73 4.74 -34.51
C ARG A 416 -19.12 5.81 -33.50
N ILE A 417 -19.50 6.96 -34.00
CA ILE A 417 -19.95 8.10 -33.22
C ILE A 417 -21.46 8.16 -33.33
N VAL A 418 -22.15 8.25 -32.20
CA VAL A 418 -23.59 8.51 -32.12
C VAL A 418 -23.78 9.74 -31.26
N SER A 419 -24.37 10.80 -31.82
CA SER A 419 -24.58 12.09 -31.17
C SER A 419 -26.05 12.53 -31.28
N GLY A 420 -26.50 13.40 -30.37
CA GLY A 420 -27.89 13.85 -30.32
C GLY A 420 -28.82 12.98 -29.48
N THR A 421 -28.29 12.01 -28.73
CA THR A 421 -29.09 11.13 -27.84
C THR A 421 -29.66 11.87 -26.63
N VAL A 422 -28.98 12.92 -26.19
CA VAL A 422 -29.42 13.86 -25.14
C VAL A 422 -29.04 15.29 -25.50
N GLY A 423 -29.69 16.24 -24.84
CA GLY A 423 -29.41 17.68 -24.93
C GLY A 423 -30.37 18.47 -25.82
N TRP A 424 -30.38 19.79 -25.63
CA TRP A 424 -31.17 20.72 -26.44
C TRP A 424 -30.62 22.17 -26.33
N PRO A 425 -30.66 22.97 -27.40
CA PRO A 425 -30.92 22.57 -28.78
C PRO A 425 -29.71 21.80 -29.35
N THR A 426 -29.97 20.75 -30.13
CA THR A 426 -28.92 19.90 -30.72
C THR A 426 -28.35 20.48 -32.03
N GLY A 427 -29.13 21.28 -32.77
CA GLY A 427 -28.71 21.78 -34.08
C GLY A 427 -28.49 20.63 -35.06
N ASN A 428 -27.40 20.69 -35.83
CA ASN A 428 -26.97 19.58 -36.71
C ASN A 428 -26.10 18.52 -36.00
N LEU A 429 -26.02 18.54 -34.66
CA LEU A 429 -25.25 17.57 -33.88
C LEU A 429 -26.00 16.25 -33.61
N GLU A 430 -27.21 16.07 -34.15
CA GLU A 430 -27.84 14.76 -34.18
C GLU A 430 -27.36 14.00 -35.41
N PHE A 431 -26.41 13.08 -35.21
CA PHE A 431 -25.83 12.29 -36.30
C PHE A 431 -25.28 10.96 -35.82
N ARG A 432 -25.07 10.08 -36.79
CA ARG A 432 -24.32 8.84 -36.64
C ARG A 432 -23.24 8.76 -37.70
N LYS A 433 -22.00 8.47 -37.31
CA LYS A 433 -20.88 8.41 -38.25
C LYS A 433 -19.86 7.33 -37.91
N ASP A 434 -19.46 6.57 -38.92
CA ASP A 434 -18.35 5.63 -38.85
C ASP A 434 -17.05 6.32 -39.25
N VAL A 435 -16.02 6.18 -38.40
CA VAL A 435 -14.69 6.75 -38.57
C VAL A 435 -13.69 5.61 -38.70
N LYS A 436 -13.00 5.58 -39.84
CA LYS A 436 -11.96 4.58 -40.12
C LYS A 436 -10.76 4.76 -39.18
N PRO A 437 -9.94 3.72 -38.99
CA PRO A 437 -8.61 3.85 -38.39
C PRO A 437 -7.81 5.00 -39.03
N HIS A 438 -7.02 5.73 -38.23
CA HIS A 438 -6.15 6.83 -38.68
C HIS A 438 -6.86 7.89 -39.53
N SER A 439 -8.08 8.25 -39.13
CA SER A 439 -8.95 9.20 -39.84
C SER A 439 -9.72 10.07 -38.84
N TYR A 440 -10.35 11.13 -39.34
CA TYR A 440 -11.22 11.99 -38.53
C TYR A 440 -12.59 12.19 -39.17
N HIS A 441 -13.53 12.66 -38.37
CA HIS A 441 -14.80 13.23 -38.80
C HIS A 441 -14.94 14.62 -38.21
N ASP A 442 -15.14 15.62 -39.07
CA ASP A 442 -15.43 16.99 -38.70
C ASP A 442 -16.85 17.39 -39.08
N LEU A 443 -17.43 18.30 -38.30
CA LEU A 443 -18.72 18.91 -38.54
C LEU A 443 -18.68 20.39 -38.16
N ASP A 444 -19.12 21.26 -39.07
CA ASP A 444 -19.41 22.66 -38.76
C ASP A 444 -20.69 22.74 -37.93
N ILE A 445 -20.61 23.32 -36.74
CA ILE A 445 -21.77 23.37 -35.84
C ILE A 445 -22.69 24.50 -36.28
N TRP A 446 -23.91 24.14 -36.66
CA TRP A 446 -24.95 25.09 -37.03
C TRP A 446 -26.02 25.18 -35.96
N SER A 447 -26.31 26.40 -35.51
CA SER A 447 -27.36 26.70 -34.56
C SER A 447 -28.06 28.02 -34.89
N VAL A 448 -29.38 27.97 -35.04
CA VAL A 448 -30.26 29.13 -35.27
C VAL A 448 -30.19 30.12 -34.10
N THR A 449 -30.07 29.63 -32.88
CA THR A 449 -30.06 30.43 -31.64
C THR A 449 -28.67 30.86 -31.22
N GLY A 450 -27.62 30.40 -31.93
CA GLY A 450 -26.23 30.56 -31.53
C GLY A 450 -25.85 29.74 -30.29
N THR A 451 -26.71 28.80 -29.88
CA THR A 451 -26.50 27.90 -28.73
C THR A 451 -26.66 26.45 -29.12
N PHE A 452 -25.95 25.57 -28.45
CA PHE A 452 -26.18 24.13 -28.61
C PHE A 452 -25.76 23.37 -27.37
N SER A 453 -26.34 22.20 -27.19
CA SER A 453 -25.98 21.28 -26.11
C SER A 453 -26.34 19.87 -26.55
N THR A 454 -25.37 18.95 -26.54
CA THR A 454 -25.61 17.56 -26.91
C THR A 454 -24.71 16.60 -26.14
N GLY A 455 -25.18 15.37 -25.97
CA GLY A 455 -24.39 14.22 -25.54
C GLY A 455 -24.52 13.08 -26.53
N GLY A 456 -23.60 12.13 -26.42
CA GLY A 456 -23.50 10.97 -27.29
C GLY A 456 -22.45 9.98 -26.80
N TYR A 457 -22.09 9.04 -27.66
CA TYR A 457 -21.03 8.07 -27.38
C TYR A 457 -20.18 7.75 -28.61
N ILE A 458 -18.94 7.36 -28.35
CA ILE A 458 -17.96 6.82 -29.29
C ILE A 458 -17.79 5.34 -28.95
N LYS A 459 -18.19 4.47 -29.88
CA LYS A 459 -18.01 3.01 -29.80
C LYS A 459 -16.74 2.64 -30.59
N ILE A 460 -15.78 2.02 -29.94
CA ILE A 460 -14.53 1.51 -30.53
C ILE A 460 -14.69 0.00 -30.70
N VAL A 461 -14.63 -0.51 -31.92
CA VAL A 461 -14.85 -1.94 -32.19
C VAL A 461 -13.54 -2.67 -32.39
N TYR A 462 -13.14 -3.44 -31.38
CA TYR A 462 -11.84 -4.09 -31.37
C TYR A 462 -11.75 -5.34 -32.26
N GLY A 463 -12.89 -5.93 -32.62
CA GLY A 463 -13.00 -7.02 -33.58
C GLY A 463 -12.78 -6.60 -35.05
N GLY A 464 -12.62 -5.30 -35.33
CA GLY A 464 -12.26 -4.78 -36.66
C GLY A 464 -13.42 -4.62 -37.64
N GLU A 465 -14.59 -5.19 -37.37
CA GLU A 465 -15.78 -5.06 -38.23
C GLU A 465 -16.89 -4.29 -37.50
N LEU A 466 -17.28 -3.13 -38.04
CA LEU A 466 -18.49 -2.43 -37.60
C LEU A 466 -19.71 -3.19 -38.13
N SER A 467 -20.73 -3.42 -37.29
CA SER A 467 -22.00 -3.99 -37.75
C SER A 467 -22.54 -3.20 -38.94
N SER A 468 -22.93 -3.92 -39.99
CA SER A 468 -23.53 -3.37 -41.21
C SER A 468 -24.91 -2.76 -40.99
N ASP A 469 -25.60 -3.14 -39.90
CA ASP A 469 -26.87 -2.55 -39.50
C ASP A 469 -26.68 -1.67 -38.24
N PRO A 470 -26.70 -0.34 -38.40
CA PRO A 470 -26.59 0.59 -37.28
C PRO A 470 -27.71 0.44 -36.24
N ALA A 471 -28.89 -0.08 -36.60
CA ALA A 471 -29.97 -0.30 -35.65
C ALA A 471 -29.67 -1.45 -34.66
N THR A 472 -28.70 -2.31 -34.99
CA THR A 472 -28.24 -3.43 -34.15
C THR A 472 -26.99 -3.12 -33.35
N ASP A 473 -26.52 -1.86 -33.36
CA ASP A 473 -25.49 -1.43 -32.41
C ASP A 473 -26.04 -1.57 -31.01
N ASP A 474 -25.86 -2.75 -30.43
CA ASP A 474 -26.14 -2.95 -29.05
C ASP A 474 -25.01 -2.24 -28.31
N PRO A 475 -25.31 -1.17 -27.56
CA PRO A 475 -24.37 -0.64 -26.63
C PRO A 475 -24.19 -1.63 -25.47
N ASN A 476 -24.40 -2.94 -25.58
CA ASN A 476 -23.99 -3.94 -24.58
C ASN A 476 -23.11 -5.04 -25.18
N GLU A 477 -22.62 -4.86 -26.42
CA GLU A 477 -21.67 -5.80 -27.03
C GLU A 477 -20.42 -6.00 -26.17
N GLY A 478 -20.06 -7.28 -25.98
CA GLY A 478 -18.91 -7.71 -25.20
C GLY A 478 -17.62 -7.79 -26.02
N ASP A 479 -17.30 -6.78 -26.82
CA ASP A 479 -15.93 -6.59 -27.33
C ASP A 479 -15.66 -5.16 -27.86
N VAL A 480 -16.19 -4.16 -27.16
CA VAL A 480 -16.14 -2.77 -27.61
C VAL A 480 -15.73 -1.83 -26.47
N GLY A 481 -15.02 -0.77 -26.81
CA GLY A 481 -14.80 0.36 -25.91
C GLY A 481 -15.92 1.35 -26.09
N VAL A 482 -16.46 1.91 -25.01
CA VAL A 482 -17.50 2.95 -25.10
C VAL A 482 -17.08 4.15 -24.29
N ILE A 483 -16.91 5.28 -24.99
CA ILE A 483 -16.64 6.57 -24.37
C ILE A 483 -17.86 7.44 -24.61
N GLU A 484 -18.55 7.81 -23.54
CA GLU A 484 -19.59 8.81 -23.61
C GLU A 484 -18.96 10.20 -23.70
N PHE A 485 -19.58 11.09 -24.46
CA PHE A 485 -19.10 12.46 -24.63
C PHE A 485 -20.25 13.45 -24.57
N ALA A 486 -19.92 14.69 -24.22
CA ALA A 486 -20.86 15.79 -24.31
C ALA A 486 -20.14 17.11 -24.63
N LEU A 487 -20.86 18.00 -25.32
CA LEU A 487 -20.42 19.35 -25.62
C LEU A 487 -21.57 20.35 -25.54
N SER A 488 -21.27 21.57 -25.13
CA SER A 488 -22.26 22.65 -25.16
C SER A 488 -21.65 24.03 -25.32
N CYS A 489 -22.42 24.90 -25.97
CA CYS A 489 -22.23 26.34 -26.08
C CYS A 489 -23.53 27.04 -25.63
N PRO A 490 -23.62 27.50 -24.37
CA PRO A 490 -24.81 28.20 -23.86
C PRO A 490 -24.90 29.64 -24.39
N TYR A 491 -26.10 30.25 -24.32
CA TYR A 491 -26.35 31.63 -24.77
C TYR A 491 -25.51 32.66 -24.00
N ALA A 492 -25.43 32.44 -22.68
CA ALA A 492 -24.61 33.19 -21.76
C ALA A 492 -23.89 32.19 -20.86
N GLY A 493 -22.55 32.16 -20.94
CA GLY A 493 -21.74 31.26 -20.13
C GLY A 493 -20.51 30.74 -20.86
N SER A 494 -19.74 29.92 -20.15
CA SER A 494 -18.59 29.22 -20.73
C SER A 494 -19.05 27.98 -21.47
N VAL A 495 -18.39 27.71 -22.60
CA VAL A 495 -18.47 26.41 -23.28
C VAL A 495 -18.07 25.28 -22.35
N LYS A 496 -18.69 24.11 -22.56
CA LYS A 496 -18.45 22.92 -21.74
C LYS A 496 -18.14 21.72 -22.61
N ILE A 497 -17.41 20.78 -22.03
CA ILE A 497 -17.05 19.50 -22.64
C ILE A 497 -16.92 18.45 -21.54
N ASN A 498 -17.20 17.19 -21.89
CA ASN A 498 -16.91 16.06 -21.01
C ASN A 498 -16.70 14.79 -21.81
N ILE A 499 -15.99 13.84 -21.21
CA ILE A 499 -15.95 12.43 -21.62
C ILE A 499 -15.99 11.52 -20.40
N GLU A 500 -16.65 10.38 -20.53
CA GLU A 500 -16.72 9.34 -19.50
C GLU A 500 -16.48 7.95 -20.09
N ASP A 501 -15.74 7.10 -19.39
CA ASP A 501 -15.55 5.71 -19.78
C ASP A 501 -16.75 4.87 -19.32
N LYS A 502 -17.43 4.25 -20.28
CA LYS A 502 -18.61 3.41 -20.09
C LYS A 502 -18.41 2.02 -20.70
N SER A 503 -17.15 1.59 -20.85
CA SER A 503 -16.83 0.27 -21.38
C SER A 503 -17.38 -0.85 -20.47
N ASP A 504 -17.25 -0.70 -19.14
CA ASP A 504 -17.58 -1.72 -18.14
C ASP A 504 -18.78 -1.36 -17.22
N THR A 505 -19.42 -0.21 -17.41
CA THR A 505 -20.49 0.28 -16.52
C THR A 505 -21.76 0.59 -17.29
N GLY A 506 -22.89 0.79 -16.59
CA GLY A 506 -24.18 1.10 -17.21
C GLY A 506 -24.05 2.27 -18.20
N ARG A 507 -24.22 1.96 -19.49
CA ARG A 507 -24.15 2.90 -20.59
C ARG A 507 -25.46 3.69 -20.64
N THR A 508 -25.36 5.01 -20.57
CA THR A 508 -26.50 5.94 -20.50
C THR A 508 -26.67 6.77 -21.77
N GLN A 509 -25.95 6.39 -22.82
CA GLN A 509 -25.99 7.00 -24.15
C GLN A 509 -25.63 8.48 -24.10
N GLY A 510 -24.63 8.85 -23.30
CA GLY A 510 -24.12 10.22 -23.21
C GLY A 510 -24.78 11.06 -22.12
N LYS A 511 -25.78 10.52 -21.40
CA LYS A 511 -26.48 11.25 -20.35
C LYS A 511 -25.57 11.61 -19.19
N ASP A 512 -24.76 10.68 -18.71
CA ASP A 512 -23.88 10.96 -17.56
C ASP A 512 -22.80 11.98 -17.95
N ALA A 513 -22.20 11.80 -19.13
CA ALA A 513 -21.25 12.79 -19.67
C ALA A 513 -21.89 14.18 -19.82
N TYR A 514 -23.16 14.25 -20.24
CA TYR A 514 -23.93 15.48 -20.39
C TYR A 514 -24.22 16.16 -19.05
N ASP A 515 -24.72 15.41 -18.07
CA ASP A 515 -25.09 15.92 -16.75
C ASP A 515 -23.85 16.42 -15.99
N ASN A 516 -22.69 15.81 -16.22
CA ASN A 516 -21.41 16.13 -15.54
C ASN A 516 -20.51 17.12 -16.32
N MET A 517 -21.00 17.76 -17.37
CA MET A 517 -20.21 18.72 -18.17
C MET A 517 -19.59 19.85 -17.34
N THR A 518 -18.26 20.01 -17.40
CA THR A 518 -17.52 21.12 -16.75
C THR A 518 -17.02 22.15 -17.76
N LYS A 519 -16.66 23.34 -17.27
CA LYS A 519 -16.25 24.48 -18.09
C LYS A 519 -14.76 24.38 -18.46
N ASN A 520 -14.43 24.52 -19.75
CA ASN A 520 -13.07 24.78 -20.26
C ASN A 520 -11.94 23.87 -19.69
N GLU A 521 -12.24 22.64 -19.26
CA GLU A 521 -11.22 21.72 -18.75
C GLU A 521 -11.01 20.61 -19.76
N GLU A 522 -9.77 20.48 -20.23
CA GLU A 522 -9.34 19.30 -20.97
C GLU A 522 -9.61 18.05 -20.12
N LYS A 523 -10.33 17.08 -20.69
CA LYS A 523 -10.62 15.79 -20.05
C LYS A 523 -9.81 14.70 -20.73
N ARG A 524 -9.29 13.77 -19.92
CA ARG A 524 -8.53 12.60 -20.41
C ARG A 524 -8.99 11.34 -19.70
N LEU A 525 -9.16 10.27 -20.47
CA LEU A 525 -9.40 8.92 -19.99
C LEU A 525 -8.26 8.04 -20.47
N TYR A 526 -7.87 7.06 -19.65
CA TYR A 526 -6.82 6.11 -19.98
C TYR A 526 -7.31 4.69 -19.68
N TRP A 527 -7.08 3.77 -20.59
CA TRP A 527 -7.34 2.35 -20.38
C TRP A 527 -6.26 1.50 -21.05
N LYS A 528 -6.31 0.20 -20.77
CA LYS A 528 -5.38 -0.77 -21.33
C LYS A 528 -6.17 -1.93 -21.91
N ARG A 529 -5.80 -2.36 -23.12
CA ARG A 529 -6.33 -3.57 -23.74
C ARG A 529 -5.18 -4.43 -24.25
N GLY A 530 -5.09 -5.66 -23.73
CA GLY A 530 -3.93 -6.52 -23.96
C GLY A 530 -2.64 -5.84 -23.48
N LYS A 531 -1.70 -5.63 -24.40
CA LYS A 531 -0.41 -4.97 -24.13
C LYS A 531 -0.38 -3.48 -24.48
N VAL A 532 -1.44 -2.94 -25.07
CA VAL A 532 -1.48 -1.57 -25.61
C VAL A 532 -2.25 -0.66 -24.66
N HIS A 533 -1.73 0.55 -24.48
CA HIS A 533 -2.37 1.62 -23.71
C HIS A 533 -3.08 2.59 -24.65
N TYR A 534 -4.25 3.06 -24.23
CA TYR A 534 -5.09 3.96 -25.01
C TYR A 534 -5.48 5.16 -24.18
N MET A 535 -5.68 6.28 -24.87
CA MET A 535 -6.15 7.53 -24.31
C MET A 535 -7.33 8.05 -25.13
N ALA A 536 -8.35 8.54 -24.43
CA ALA A 536 -9.34 9.43 -24.99
C ALA A 536 -9.12 10.83 -24.42
N ARG A 537 -9.15 11.85 -25.26
CA ARG A 537 -8.97 13.25 -24.89
C ARG A 537 -10.14 14.05 -25.42
N ALA A 538 -10.68 14.93 -24.58
CA ALA A 538 -11.65 15.93 -24.96
C ALA A 538 -11.09 17.32 -24.66
N ASP A 539 -11.03 18.20 -25.66
CA ASP A 539 -10.47 19.53 -25.53
C ASP A 539 -11.26 20.59 -26.32
N ILE A 540 -11.09 21.86 -25.96
CA ILE A 540 -11.69 23.01 -26.65
C ILE A 540 -10.59 23.99 -27.03
N ILE A 541 -10.33 24.15 -28.33
CA ILE A 541 -9.37 25.13 -28.84
C ILE A 541 -10.12 26.39 -29.27
N ARG A 542 -9.67 27.56 -28.79
CA ARG A 542 -10.22 28.85 -29.22
C ARG A 542 -9.34 29.50 -30.28
N ILE A 543 -9.96 30.21 -31.22
CA ILE A 543 -9.28 30.87 -32.36
C ILE A 543 -8.23 31.89 -31.87
N HIS A 544 -8.41 32.52 -30.71
CA HIS A 544 -7.44 33.45 -30.13
C HIS A 544 -6.18 32.82 -29.52
N GLN A 545 -6.12 31.49 -29.41
CA GLN A 545 -4.98 30.74 -28.88
C GLN A 545 -4.10 30.11 -29.98
N LEU A 546 -4.46 30.30 -31.25
CA LEU A 546 -3.62 29.93 -32.39
C LEU A 546 -2.47 30.95 -32.55
N PRO A 547 -1.23 30.52 -32.87
CA PRO A 547 -0.13 31.43 -33.20
C PRO A 547 -0.55 32.40 -34.32
N ASP A 548 0.03 33.61 -34.33
CA ASP A 548 -0.26 34.80 -35.16
C ASP A 548 -0.20 34.64 -36.71
N ILE A 549 -0.64 33.51 -37.25
CA ILE A 549 -0.75 33.31 -38.69
C ILE A 549 -2.14 33.80 -39.13
N LYS A 550 -2.17 35.11 -39.43
CA LYS A 550 -3.10 35.81 -40.34
C LYS A 550 -4.54 36.03 -39.85
N ARG A 551 -4.71 37.05 -38.99
CA ARG A 551 -6.00 37.70 -38.66
C ARG A 551 -6.70 38.44 -39.81
N ASN A 552 -6.06 38.57 -40.99
CA ASN A 552 -6.58 39.39 -42.08
C ASN A 552 -6.89 38.51 -43.29
N LEU A 553 -8.11 38.00 -43.38
CA LEU A 553 -8.86 37.61 -44.58
C LEU A 553 -9.94 36.62 -44.14
N ILE A 554 -11.22 37.04 -44.16
CA ILE A 554 -12.43 36.25 -44.47
C ILE A 554 -13.64 36.92 -43.79
N PRO A 555 -14.67 37.37 -44.54
CA PRO A 555 -15.97 37.73 -43.97
C PRO A 555 -16.77 36.46 -43.66
N LEU A 556 -17.13 36.26 -42.39
CA LEU A 556 -17.87 35.08 -41.91
C LEU A 556 -19.39 35.27 -42.07
N PRO A 557 -20.13 34.35 -42.73
CA PRO A 557 -21.59 34.30 -42.65
C PRO A 557 -22.00 33.79 -41.26
N TYR A 558 -23.08 34.33 -40.68
CA TYR A 558 -23.62 34.04 -39.34
C TYR A 558 -23.35 32.61 -38.80
N VAL A 559 -22.23 32.44 -38.10
CA VAL A 559 -21.89 31.24 -37.31
C VAL A 559 -22.22 31.53 -35.85
N SER A 560 -22.58 30.52 -35.06
CA SER A 560 -22.89 30.66 -33.63
C SER A 560 -21.82 31.48 -32.90
N ARG A 561 -22.21 32.29 -31.91
CA ARG A 561 -21.28 33.11 -31.08
C ARG A 561 -20.23 32.31 -30.29
N GLY A 562 -20.19 30.98 -30.42
CA GLY A 562 -19.23 30.11 -29.75
C GLY A 562 -17.88 30.12 -30.45
N GLU A 563 -16.93 30.93 -29.98
CA GLU A 563 -15.55 30.92 -30.45
C GLU A 563 -14.82 29.67 -29.90
N GLY A 564 -14.99 28.51 -30.55
CA GLY A 564 -14.33 27.28 -30.11
C GLY A 564 -14.50 26.10 -31.05
N THR A 565 -13.48 25.25 -31.11
CA THR A 565 -13.55 23.93 -31.76
C THR A 565 -13.40 22.85 -30.70
N TRP A 566 -14.37 21.94 -30.65
CA TRP A 566 -14.36 20.79 -29.74
C TRP A 566 -13.64 19.62 -30.40
N PHE A 567 -12.63 19.09 -29.73
CA PHE A 567 -11.85 17.95 -30.19
C PHE A 567 -12.12 16.75 -29.28
N PHE A 568 -12.43 15.61 -29.89
CA PHE A 568 -12.50 14.31 -29.24
C PHE A 568 -11.49 13.40 -29.94
N THR A 569 -10.42 13.02 -29.26
CA THR A 569 -9.35 12.19 -29.82
C THR A 569 -9.30 10.86 -29.12
N VAL A 570 -9.20 9.77 -29.87
CA VAL A 570 -8.91 8.43 -29.35
C VAL A 570 -7.60 7.96 -29.99
N GLN A 571 -6.62 7.58 -29.18
CA GLN A 571 -5.30 7.15 -29.65
C GLN A 571 -4.71 6.06 -28.77
N ASP A 572 -3.83 5.25 -29.31
CA ASP A 572 -2.88 4.45 -28.54
C ASP A 572 -1.67 5.30 -28.12
N PHE A 573 -0.92 4.86 -27.11
CA PHE A 573 0.33 5.52 -26.70
C PHE A 573 1.29 4.56 -25.96
N ASP A 574 2.58 4.87 -26.03
CA ASP A 574 3.60 4.29 -25.16
C ASP A 574 3.78 5.15 -23.89
N PRO A 575 3.48 4.63 -22.69
CA PRO A 575 3.58 5.37 -21.44
C PRO A 575 5.00 5.73 -21.01
N ASP A 576 6.03 5.20 -21.67
CA ASP A 576 7.44 5.53 -21.42
C ASP A 576 8.03 6.46 -22.49
N GLN A 577 7.41 6.59 -23.68
CA GLN A 577 7.95 7.39 -24.80
C GLN A 577 7.07 8.58 -25.22
N ASP A 578 5.75 8.43 -25.20
CA ASP A 578 4.82 9.42 -25.78
C ASP A 578 4.41 10.51 -24.78
N LEU A 579 5.33 10.94 -23.92
CA LEU A 579 5.04 11.93 -22.87
C LEU A 579 5.59 13.31 -23.19
N ILE A 580 4.81 14.34 -22.86
CA ILE A 580 5.23 15.74 -22.79
C ILE A 580 5.11 16.23 -21.35
N GLU A 581 6.01 17.11 -20.93
CA GLU A 581 6.02 17.73 -19.61
C GLU A 581 5.67 19.21 -19.74
N LYS A 582 4.72 19.70 -18.93
CA LYS A 582 4.40 21.13 -18.88
C LYS A 582 5.54 21.89 -18.17
N GLU A 583 6.07 22.93 -18.81
CA GLU A 583 7.08 23.82 -18.21
C GLU A 583 6.53 24.54 -16.96
N LYS A 584 7.41 24.85 -16.00
CA LYS A 584 7.10 25.41 -14.67
C LYS A 584 6.53 26.83 -14.72
#